data_AF-A0A2T9JYI0-F1
#
_entry.id   AF-A0A2T9JYI0-F1
#
_cell.length_a   1.000
_cell.length_b   1.000
_cell.length_c   1.000
_cell.angle_alpha   90.00
_cell.angle_beta   90.00
_cell.angle_gamma   90.00
#
_symmetry.space_group_name_H-M   'P 1'
#
loop_
_entity.id
_entity.type
_entity.pdbx_description
1 polymer ?
#
loop_
_entity_poly.entity_id
_entity_poly.type
_entity_poly.pdbx_seq_one_letter_code
_entity_poly.pdbx_strand_id
1 'polypeptide(L)'
;MAEGAGRFDYVALDAGGRRLKGRIEAGGEAQAFERLRRDGLSPVRLKRARDGGAGAGGQGGSRRTIDDRRLSTLLGSLADLLRAGADIRSALGILGGQGAPPAVREFCRRLAAQIGGGEAVEAAFARNLPSKDAFVAAFVAAGEASGDLPGGLQRASDLVASRDKLREQLISTLSYPVFVLVSTVAALLVILLFVVPTLTPLVETSNGPPPLVLGLLIGASSALQTSGPYLAAGAAVAAIALFVMGRAGLLAEPVDRFLVEGPTGPLVRPLVFGRFAIGLGGMLAAGAPMSDALRLAVRGVGSPTARERLANLAPTVRQGVALSAALERVRGFPTAAARLAAVGEASGALGQMLARGGRLEEEAAMRRIEAFGRMAGPVLIVLLGGMVGLLMAGLLSGVTELGEAALR
;
A
#
# COMPACT_ATOMS: atom_id res chain seq x y z
N MET A 1 27.49 35.86 36.58
CA MET A 1 27.33 34.95 35.43
C MET A 1 26.68 33.69 35.95
N ALA A 2 25.39 33.49 35.69
CA ALA A 2 24.64 32.32 36.16
C ALA A 2 24.79 31.19 35.15
N GLU A 3 25.63 30.19 35.43
CA GLU A 3 25.67 28.95 34.66
C GLU A 3 24.35 28.20 34.86
N GLY A 4 23.61 28.02 33.77
CA GLY A 4 22.29 27.38 33.79
C GLY A 4 22.35 25.95 34.33
N ALA A 5 21.43 25.63 35.24
CA ALA A 5 21.24 24.30 35.78
C ALA A 5 21.06 23.28 34.64
N GLY A 6 21.97 22.31 34.55
CA GLY A 6 21.92 21.20 33.60
C GLY A 6 21.61 19.89 34.31
N ARG A 7 20.91 19.00 33.62
CA ARG A 7 20.73 17.61 34.08
C ARG A 7 21.97 16.80 33.72
N PHE A 8 22.41 15.92 34.61
CA PHE A 8 23.52 14.99 34.39
C PHE A 8 23.05 13.56 34.69
N ASP A 9 23.25 12.65 33.76
CA ASP A 9 23.14 11.22 34.01
C ASP A 9 24.48 10.75 34.62
N TYR A 10 24.42 10.05 35.76
CA TYR A 10 25.60 9.52 36.43
C TYR A 10 25.53 8.00 36.60
N VAL A 11 26.70 7.38 36.54
CA VAL A 11 26.92 6.01 37.03
C VAL A 11 27.95 6.12 38.15
N ALA A 12 27.54 5.83 39.37
CA ALA A 12 28.39 5.88 40.56
C ALA A 12 28.45 4.53 41.28
N LEU A 13 29.47 4.35 42.10
CA LEU A 13 29.63 3.20 42.98
C LEU A 13 29.29 3.61 44.40
N ASP A 14 28.46 2.81 45.06
CA ASP A 14 28.23 2.90 46.50
C ASP A 14 29.44 2.36 47.30
N ALA A 15 29.52 2.64 48.59
CA ALA A 15 30.58 2.17 49.50
C ALA A 15 30.72 0.63 49.52
N GLY A 16 29.64 -0.09 49.17
CA GLY A 16 29.62 -1.55 49.00
C GLY A 16 29.96 -2.07 47.59
N GLY A 17 30.47 -1.23 46.67
CA GLY A 17 30.90 -1.62 45.33
C GLY A 17 29.78 -1.86 44.30
N ARG A 18 28.53 -1.51 44.62
CA ARG A 18 27.38 -1.66 43.71
C ARG A 18 27.26 -0.45 42.79
N ARG A 19 27.03 -0.70 41.50
CA ARG A 19 26.86 0.37 40.49
C ARG A 19 25.42 0.89 40.52
N LEU A 20 25.26 2.17 40.85
CA LEU A 20 24.00 2.90 40.84
C LEU A 20 23.97 3.86 39.64
N LYS A 21 22.85 3.87 38.92
CA LYS A 21 22.61 4.80 37.80
C LYS A 21 21.48 5.75 38.20
N GLY A 22 21.69 7.05 38.04
CA GLY A 22 20.72 8.06 38.43
C GLY A 22 20.86 9.35 37.62
N ARG A 23 19.96 10.29 37.87
CA ARG A 23 19.99 11.64 37.31
C ARG A 23 20.15 12.65 38.43
N ILE A 24 21.00 13.66 38.22
CA ILE A 24 21.19 14.76 39.15
C ILE A 24 21.18 16.10 38.41
N GLU A 25 20.56 17.11 38.99
CA GLU A 25 20.56 18.47 38.46
C GLU A 25 21.66 19.29 39.14
N ALA A 26 22.52 19.93 38.36
CA ALA A 26 23.63 20.74 38.86
C ALA A 26 23.98 21.88 37.89
N GLY A 27 24.56 22.97 38.40
CA GLY A 27 24.99 24.11 37.57
C GLY A 27 26.17 23.80 36.63
N GLY A 28 26.87 22.69 36.86
CA GLY A 28 28.03 22.28 36.07
C GLY A 28 28.57 20.92 36.50
N GLU A 29 29.52 20.36 35.73
CA GLU A 29 30.09 19.02 35.97
C GLU A 29 30.84 18.94 37.31
N ALA A 30 31.55 20.01 37.68
CA ALA A 30 32.23 20.11 38.98
C ALA A 30 31.25 20.07 40.17
N GLN A 31 30.12 20.80 40.09
CA GLN A 31 29.08 20.78 41.13
C GLN A 31 28.35 19.43 41.20
N ALA A 32 28.12 18.77 40.06
CA ALA A 32 27.53 17.44 40.03
C ALA A 32 28.43 16.39 40.70
N PHE A 33 29.74 16.50 40.51
CA PHE A 33 30.74 15.61 41.13
C PHE A 33 30.82 15.81 42.66
N GLU A 34 30.81 17.06 43.14
CA GLU A 34 30.82 17.35 44.58
C GLU A 34 29.54 16.87 45.29
N ARG A 35 28.37 17.04 44.66
CA ARG A 35 27.10 16.53 45.22
C ARG A 35 27.12 15.01 45.35
N LEU A 36 27.56 14.29 44.31
CA LEU A 36 27.63 12.82 44.36
C LEU A 36 28.61 12.32 45.43
N ARG A 37 29.74 13.00 45.62
CA ARG A 37 30.67 12.68 46.72
C ARG A 37 30.07 12.94 48.10
N ARG A 38 29.28 14.00 48.28
CA ARG A 38 28.56 14.26 49.55
C ARG A 38 27.54 13.18 49.86
N ASP A 39 26.92 12.62 48.84
CA ASP A 39 25.95 11.52 48.97
C ASP A 39 26.61 10.14 49.13
N GLY A 40 27.94 10.08 49.34
CA GLY A 40 28.69 8.84 49.55
C GLY A 40 28.92 8.01 48.28
N LEU A 41 28.59 8.56 47.11
CA LEU A 41 28.65 7.89 45.81
C LEU A 41 29.93 8.30 45.07
N SER A 42 30.74 7.31 44.65
CA SER A 42 31.95 7.55 43.85
C SER A 42 31.62 7.49 42.34
N PRO A 43 31.56 8.62 41.63
CA PRO A 43 31.17 8.65 40.21
C PRO A 43 32.23 8.00 39.30
N VAL A 44 31.79 7.04 38.48
CA VAL A 44 32.62 6.35 37.47
C VAL A 44 32.46 6.99 36.08
N ARG A 45 31.26 7.52 35.80
CA ARG A 45 30.97 8.33 34.61
C ARG A 45 29.92 9.38 34.93
N LEU A 46 30.22 10.65 34.63
CA LEU A 46 29.24 11.71 34.48
C LEU A 46 29.06 12.03 33.01
N LYS A 47 27.80 12.22 32.57
CA LYS A 47 27.50 12.73 31.24
C LYS A 47 26.41 13.78 31.36
N ARG A 48 26.65 14.98 30.83
CA ARG A 48 25.63 16.03 30.75
C ARG A 48 24.47 15.53 29.89
N ALA A 49 23.28 15.41 30.48
CA ALA A 49 22.08 15.10 29.75
C ALA A 49 21.73 16.33 28.91
N ARG A 50 21.81 16.19 27.57
CA ARG A 50 21.32 17.22 26.66
C ARG A 50 19.81 17.29 26.80
N ASP A 51 19.28 18.48 27.08
CA ASP A 51 17.85 18.72 26.95
C ASP A 51 17.43 18.50 25.49
N GLY A 52 16.54 17.54 25.27
CA GLY A 52 15.93 17.26 23.97
C GLY A 52 16.77 16.36 23.05
N GLY A 53 16.64 15.05 23.21
CA GLY A 53 17.18 14.11 22.23
C GLY A 53 17.07 12.67 22.70
N ALA A 54 15.99 12.02 22.30
CA ALA A 54 15.83 10.58 22.38
C ALA A 54 17.09 9.85 21.86
N GLY A 55 17.38 8.71 22.48
CA GLY A 55 18.63 7.98 22.38
C GLY A 55 19.19 7.81 20.97
N ALA A 56 20.50 8.05 20.87
CA ALA A 56 21.33 7.52 19.80
C ALA A 56 21.39 5.99 19.94
N GLY A 57 20.59 5.31 19.13
CA GLY A 57 20.59 3.87 18.92
C GLY A 57 19.71 3.55 17.72
N GLY A 58 20.32 3.36 16.55
CA GLY A 58 19.65 2.92 15.32
C GLY A 58 19.11 4.04 14.43
N GLN A 59 19.84 4.33 13.35
CA GLN A 59 19.24 4.84 12.11
C GLN A 59 18.09 3.92 11.72
N GLY A 60 16.90 4.49 11.54
CA GLY A 60 15.69 3.74 11.22
C GLY A 60 14.46 4.16 12.02
N GLY A 61 14.34 5.43 12.40
CA GLY A 61 13.04 5.98 12.77
C GLY A 61 12.13 5.88 11.55
N SER A 62 11.39 4.77 11.44
CA SER A 62 10.38 4.53 10.42
C SER A 62 9.56 5.80 10.31
N ARG A 63 9.73 6.54 9.20
CA ARG A 63 8.91 7.70 8.89
C ARG A 63 7.49 7.20 8.98
N ARG A 64 6.73 7.63 10.00
CA ARG A 64 5.32 7.29 10.11
C ARG A 64 4.64 7.90 8.89
N THR A 65 4.44 7.08 7.87
CA THR A 65 3.83 7.48 6.61
C THR A 65 2.38 7.84 6.89
N ILE A 66 1.94 8.97 6.36
CA ILE A 66 0.52 9.35 6.41
C ILE A 66 -0.22 8.47 5.40
N ASP A 67 -1.35 7.92 5.81
CA ASP A 67 -2.24 7.16 4.94
C ASP A 67 -3.01 8.09 4.00
N ASP A 68 -3.42 7.59 2.84
CA ASP A 68 -4.00 8.39 1.76
C ASP A 68 -5.23 9.17 2.23
N ARG A 69 -6.14 8.52 2.96
CA ARG A 69 -7.32 9.15 3.56
C ARG A 69 -6.99 10.33 4.48
N ARG A 70 -5.93 10.22 5.27
CA ARG A 70 -5.52 11.29 6.19
C ARG A 70 -4.81 12.41 5.45
N LEU A 71 -4.04 12.06 4.42
CA LEU A 71 -3.34 13.03 3.58
C LEU A 71 -4.35 13.87 2.78
N SER A 72 -5.37 13.25 2.18
CA SER A 72 -6.42 13.99 1.46
C SER A 72 -7.18 14.95 2.38
N THR A 73 -7.64 14.49 3.54
CA THR A 73 -8.31 15.37 4.52
C THR A 73 -7.40 16.52 4.95
N LEU A 74 -6.11 16.25 5.24
CA LEU A 74 -5.15 17.28 5.60
C LEU A 74 -4.96 18.33 4.50
N LEU A 75 -4.79 17.89 3.24
CA LEU A 75 -4.60 18.80 2.11
C LEU A 75 -5.85 19.65 1.86
N GLY A 76 -7.05 19.05 1.94
CA GLY A 76 -8.31 19.76 1.81
C GLY A 76 -8.53 20.79 2.92
N SER A 77 -8.37 20.38 4.18
CA SER A 77 -8.49 21.31 5.31
C SER A 77 -7.43 22.41 5.29
N LEU A 78 -6.22 22.14 4.80
CA LEU A 78 -5.21 23.16 4.59
C LEU A 78 -5.65 24.16 3.50
N ALA A 79 -6.20 23.68 2.38
CA ALA A 79 -6.76 24.53 1.35
C ALA A 79 -7.88 25.44 1.89
N ASP A 80 -8.80 24.88 2.68
CA ASP A 80 -9.92 25.63 3.26
C ASP A 80 -9.46 26.71 4.24
N LEU A 81 -8.50 26.40 5.11
CA LEU A 81 -7.93 27.39 6.04
C LEU A 81 -7.20 28.52 5.30
N LEU A 82 -6.44 28.21 4.25
CA LEU A 82 -5.79 29.22 3.44
C LEU A 82 -6.80 30.09 2.66
N ARG A 83 -7.90 29.50 2.16
CA ARG A 83 -9.02 30.26 1.56
C ARG A 83 -9.69 31.19 2.57
N ALA A 84 -9.76 30.79 3.82
CA ALA A 84 -10.26 31.62 4.92
C ALA A 84 -9.27 32.73 5.35
N GLY A 85 -8.11 32.85 4.69
CA GLY A 85 -7.12 33.89 4.94
C GLY A 85 -6.09 33.56 6.01
N ALA A 86 -6.06 32.33 6.53
CA ALA A 86 -4.99 31.92 7.43
C ALA A 86 -3.65 31.85 6.69
N ASP A 87 -2.56 32.24 7.35
CA ASP A 87 -1.24 31.96 6.83
C ASP A 87 -0.92 30.44 6.93
N ILE A 88 -0.05 29.95 6.04
CA ILE A 88 0.28 28.51 5.97
C ILE A 88 0.86 27.96 7.28
N ARG A 89 1.56 28.77 8.06
CA ARG A 89 2.19 28.34 9.31
C ARG A 89 1.14 28.17 10.39
N SER A 90 0.24 29.14 10.52
CA SER A 90 -0.91 29.07 11.41
C SER A 90 -1.84 27.92 11.04
N ALA A 91 -2.14 27.74 9.75
CA ALA A 91 -2.96 26.64 9.27
C ALA A 91 -2.34 25.27 9.60
N LEU A 92 -1.04 25.09 9.36
CA LEU A 92 -0.31 23.87 9.76
C LEU A 92 -0.28 23.67 11.29
N GLY A 93 -0.21 24.76 12.06
CA GLY A 93 -0.30 24.72 13.53
C GLY A 93 -1.66 24.24 14.02
N ILE A 94 -2.74 24.74 13.43
CA ILE A 94 -4.13 24.32 13.73
C ILE A 94 -4.31 22.84 13.41
N LEU A 95 -3.94 22.41 12.20
CA LEU A 95 -4.07 21.02 11.75
C LEU A 95 -3.15 20.05 12.52
N GLY A 96 -2.00 20.53 12.99
CA GLY A 96 -1.06 19.81 13.83
C GLY A 96 -1.36 19.88 15.34
N GLY A 97 -2.50 20.44 15.74
CA GLY A 97 -2.86 20.70 17.13
C GLY A 97 -3.14 19.45 17.99
N GLN A 98 -3.62 19.71 19.21
CA GLN A 98 -4.06 18.65 20.13
C GLN A 98 -5.28 17.93 19.53
N GLY A 99 -5.23 16.59 19.45
CA GLY A 99 -6.27 15.76 18.80
C GLY A 99 -5.85 15.20 17.43
N ALA A 100 -4.83 15.76 16.77
CA ALA A 100 -4.33 15.22 15.52
C ALA A 100 -3.62 13.87 15.71
N PRO A 101 -3.77 12.90 14.79
CA PRO A 101 -3.02 11.65 14.80
C PRO A 101 -1.50 11.90 14.83
N PRO A 102 -0.70 11.04 15.51
CA PRO A 102 0.74 11.28 15.67
C PRO A 102 1.52 11.47 14.35
N ALA A 103 1.12 10.77 13.28
CA ALA A 103 1.74 10.90 11.96
C ALA A 103 1.45 12.26 11.31
N VAL A 104 0.21 12.74 11.43
CA VAL A 104 -0.22 14.05 10.92
C VAL A 104 0.45 15.19 11.67
N ARG A 105 0.46 15.10 13.01
CA ARG A 105 1.13 16.07 13.88
C ARG A 105 2.61 16.24 13.54
N GLU A 106 3.31 15.12 13.38
CA GLU A 106 4.74 15.14 13.04
C GLU A 106 4.99 15.74 11.64
N PHE A 107 4.14 15.42 10.67
CA PHE A 107 4.23 15.99 9.32
C PHE A 107 3.98 17.49 9.31
N CYS A 108 2.90 17.99 9.95
CA CYS A 108 2.61 19.42 10.06
C CYS A 108 3.76 20.16 10.74
N ARG A 109 4.31 19.60 11.83
CA ARG A 109 5.44 20.19 12.56
C ARG A 109 6.68 20.32 11.67
N ARG A 110 7.00 19.29 10.87
CA ARG A 110 8.15 19.33 9.95
C ARG A 110 7.96 20.35 8.83
N LEU A 111 6.78 20.35 8.20
CA LEU A 111 6.45 21.32 7.15
C LEU A 111 6.52 22.75 7.70
N ALA A 112 5.91 23.02 8.85
CA ALA A 112 5.92 24.34 9.46
C ALA A 112 7.34 24.82 9.80
N ALA A 113 8.21 23.92 10.28
CA ALA A 113 9.61 24.24 10.57
C ALA A 113 10.42 24.55 9.30
N GLN A 114 10.22 23.80 8.21
CA GLN A 114 10.92 24.01 6.94
C GLN A 114 10.48 25.29 6.24
N ILE A 115 9.17 25.50 6.12
CA ILE A 115 8.60 26.69 5.51
C ILE A 115 8.95 27.92 6.34
N GLY A 116 8.90 27.81 7.68
CA GLY A 116 9.36 28.86 8.59
C GLY A 116 10.85 29.18 8.51
N GLY A 117 11.67 28.21 8.07
CA GLY A 117 13.09 28.36 7.78
C GLY A 117 13.40 28.94 6.40
N GLY A 118 12.37 29.29 5.61
CA GLY A 118 12.52 29.88 4.27
C GLY A 118 12.63 28.87 3.13
N GLU A 119 12.38 27.58 3.38
CA GLU A 119 12.27 26.59 2.29
C GLU A 119 10.98 26.81 1.50
N ALA A 120 11.05 26.72 0.17
CA ALA A 120 9.88 26.81 -0.70
C ALA A 120 8.84 25.73 -0.35
N VAL A 121 7.55 26.05 -0.49
CA VAL A 121 6.47 25.17 -0.04
C VAL A 121 6.51 23.84 -0.81
N GLU A 122 6.69 23.88 -2.13
CA GLU A 122 6.92 22.68 -2.94
C GLU A 122 8.03 21.78 -2.38
N ALA A 123 9.20 22.35 -2.11
CA ALA A 123 10.38 21.59 -1.67
C ALA A 123 10.13 20.91 -0.31
N ALA A 124 9.46 21.62 0.61
CA ALA A 124 9.06 21.07 1.89
C ALA A 124 8.10 19.87 1.73
N PHE A 125 7.11 19.97 0.84
CA PHE A 125 6.22 18.84 0.52
C PHE A 125 6.98 17.67 -0.13
N ALA A 126 7.82 17.93 -1.12
CA ALA A 126 8.59 16.92 -1.84
C ALA A 126 9.56 16.13 -0.93
N ARG A 127 10.13 16.78 0.10
CA ARG A 127 11.04 16.12 1.07
C ARG A 127 10.33 15.22 2.08
N ASN A 128 9.11 15.60 2.48
CA ASN A 128 8.38 14.90 3.54
C ASN A 128 7.40 13.83 3.03
N LEU A 129 7.05 13.88 1.75
CA LEU A 129 6.16 12.90 1.12
C LEU A 129 6.94 11.73 0.46
N PRO A 130 6.34 10.52 0.42
CA PRO A 130 6.92 9.40 -0.31
C PRO A 130 6.80 9.62 -1.83
N SER A 131 7.59 8.89 -2.62
CA SER A 131 7.62 9.04 -4.09
C SER A 131 6.26 8.84 -4.77
N LYS A 132 5.38 8.01 -4.22
CA LYS A 132 4.00 7.81 -4.72
C LYS A 132 3.15 9.09 -4.69
N ASP A 133 3.54 10.08 -3.88
CA ASP A 133 2.83 11.35 -3.69
C ASP A 133 3.60 12.53 -4.30
N ALA A 134 4.57 12.25 -5.18
CA ALA A 134 5.38 13.28 -5.84
C ALA A 134 4.53 14.31 -6.64
N PHE A 135 3.34 13.93 -7.09
CA PHE A 135 2.39 14.84 -7.75
C PHE A 135 1.85 15.92 -6.81
N VAL A 136 1.78 15.69 -5.48
CA VAL A 136 1.28 16.68 -4.52
C VAL A 136 2.16 17.92 -4.55
N ALA A 137 3.49 17.73 -4.56
CA ALA A 137 4.45 18.83 -4.69
C ALA A 137 4.25 19.61 -5.99
N ALA A 138 3.91 18.94 -7.10
CA ALA A 138 3.64 19.61 -8.38
C ALA A 138 2.42 20.53 -8.34
N PHE A 139 1.32 20.07 -7.72
CA PHE A 139 0.12 20.89 -7.55
C PHE A 139 0.37 22.07 -6.62
N VAL A 140 1.17 21.87 -5.58
CA VAL A 140 1.63 22.93 -4.68
C VAL A 140 2.47 23.95 -5.44
N ALA A 141 3.46 23.52 -6.23
CA ALA A 141 4.28 24.41 -7.05
C ALA A 141 3.45 25.20 -8.07
N ALA A 142 2.51 24.54 -8.75
CA ALA A 142 1.62 25.20 -9.71
C ALA A 142 0.73 26.26 -9.03
N GLY A 143 0.20 25.95 -7.84
CA GLY A 143 -0.57 26.91 -7.05
C GLY A 143 0.27 28.05 -6.48
N GLU A 144 1.49 27.78 -6.04
CA GLU A 144 2.42 28.80 -5.55
C GLU A 144 2.84 29.76 -6.68
N ALA A 145 3.14 29.24 -7.88
CA ALA A 145 3.50 30.04 -9.04
C ALA A 145 2.34 30.89 -9.58
N SER A 146 1.09 30.40 -9.48
CA SER A 146 -0.11 31.13 -9.92
C SER A 146 -0.71 32.06 -8.85
N GLY A 147 -0.19 32.01 -7.62
CA GLY A 147 -0.78 32.69 -6.46
C GLY A 147 -2.05 32.03 -5.92
N ASP A 148 -2.50 30.90 -6.49
CA ASP A 148 -3.63 30.07 -6.03
C ASP A 148 -3.14 28.78 -5.35
N LEU A 149 -2.32 28.93 -4.30
CA LEU A 149 -1.89 27.81 -3.46
C LEU A 149 -3.07 27.00 -2.89
N PRO A 150 -4.19 27.62 -2.43
CA PRO A 150 -5.33 26.86 -1.95
C PRO A 150 -5.96 25.98 -3.04
N GLY A 151 -6.10 26.48 -4.27
CA GLY A 151 -6.59 25.67 -5.39
C GLY A 151 -5.62 24.55 -5.78
N GLY A 152 -4.31 24.77 -5.70
CA GLY A 152 -3.30 23.72 -5.85
C GLY A 152 -3.49 22.59 -4.83
N LEU A 153 -3.59 22.95 -3.54
CA LEU A 153 -3.82 21.99 -2.45
C LEU A 153 -5.15 21.25 -2.57
N GLN A 154 -6.22 21.94 -2.99
CA GLN A 154 -7.51 21.30 -3.24
C GLN A 154 -7.40 20.24 -4.35
N ARG A 155 -6.76 20.56 -5.48
CA ARG A 155 -6.57 19.58 -6.57
C ARG A 155 -5.72 18.39 -6.13
N ALA A 156 -4.70 18.62 -5.30
CA ALA A 156 -3.92 17.54 -4.70
C ALA A 156 -4.77 16.66 -3.78
N SER A 157 -5.61 17.29 -2.93
CA SER A 157 -6.57 16.59 -2.06
C SER A 157 -7.52 15.71 -2.86
N ASP A 158 -8.14 16.24 -3.91
CA ASP A 158 -9.11 15.53 -4.75
C ASP A 158 -8.47 14.32 -5.43
N LEU A 159 -7.21 14.45 -5.87
CA LEU A 159 -6.47 13.36 -6.50
C LEU A 159 -6.14 12.24 -5.49
N VAL A 160 -5.67 12.59 -4.29
CA VAL A 160 -5.40 11.62 -3.22
C VAL A 160 -6.70 10.96 -2.75
N ALA A 161 -7.78 11.72 -2.59
CA ALA A 161 -9.11 11.21 -2.22
C ALA A 161 -9.66 10.25 -3.28
N SER A 162 -9.50 10.57 -4.57
CA SER A 162 -9.87 9.67 -5.66
C SER A 162 -9.07 8.37 -5.63
N ARG A 163 -7.78 8.40 -5.26
CA ARG A 163 -6.95 7.19 -5.13
C ARG A 163 -7.42 6.31 -3.97
N ASP A 164 -7.73 6.93 -2.83
CA ASP A 164 -8.27 6.24 -1.65
C ASP A 164 -9.62 5.59 -1.95
N LYS A 165 -10.54 6.32 -2.61
CA LYS A 165 -11.83 5.78 -3.05
C LYS A 165 -11.67 4.58 -3.98
N LEU A 166 -10.78 4.65 -4.97
CA LEU A 166 -10.50 3.52 -5.85
C LEU A 166 -10.00 2.32 -5.06
N ARG A 167 -9.09 2.53 -4.10
CA ARG A 167 -8.59 1.46 -3.23
C ARG A 167 -9.70 0.84 -2.39
N GLU A 168 -10.54 1.65 -1.75
CA GLU A 168 -11.69 1.17 -0.97
C GLU A 168 -12.66 0.38 -1.85
N GLN A 169 -12.95 0.85 -3.07
CA GLN A 169 -13.79 0.15 -4.05
C GLN A 169 -13.19 -1.18 -4.50
N LEU A 170 -11.88 -1.24 -4.76
CA LEU A 170 -11.19 -2.48 -5.11
C LEU A 170 -11.25 -3.50 -3.97
N ILE A 171 -10.98 -3.05 -2.74
CA ILE A 171 -11.03 -3.90 -1.55
C ILE A 171 -12.46 -4.42 -1.35
N SER A 172 -13.47 -3.56 -1.40
CA SER A 172 -14.86 -3.98 -1.19
C SER A 172 -15.35 -4.96 -2.26
N THR A 173 -15.02 -4.70 -3.53
CA THR A 173 -15.40 -5.56 -4.66
C THR A 173 -14.75 -6.93 -4.59
N LEU A 174 -13.49 -7.01 -4.16
CA LEU A 174 -12.75 -8.28 -4.06
C LEU A 174 -13.02 -9.03 -2.74
N SER A 175 -13.52 -8.36 -1.71
CA SER A 175 -13.79 -8.97 -0.40
C SER A 175 -14.78 -10.13 -0.50
N TYR A 176 -15.86 -9.98 -1.26
CA TYR A 176 -16.86 -11.04 -1.41
C TYR A 176 -16.32 -12.28 -2.17
N PRO A 177 -15.73 -12.16 -3.37
CA PRO A 177 -15.11 -13.29 -4.05
C PRO A 177 -14.05 -14.01 -3.22
N VAL A 178 -13.20 -13.28 -2.50
CA VAL A 178 -12.18 -13.86 -1.62
C VAL A 178 -12.82 -14.64 -0.48
N PHE A 179 -13.85 -14.09 0.17
CA PHE A 179 -14.55 -14.78 1.25
C PHE A 179 -15.21 -16.09 0.78
N VAL A 180 -15.89 -16.08 -0.36
CA VAL A 180 -16.52 -17.28 -0.92
C VAL A 180 -15.45 -18.29 -1.32
N LEU A 181 -14.38 -17.88 -2.01
CA LEU A 181 -13.28 -18.75 -2.38
C LEU A 181 -12.66 -19.45 -1.17
N VAL A 182 -12.36 -18.70 -0.10
CA VAL A 182 -11.81 -19.25 1.15
C VAL A 182 -12.79 -20.23 1.78
N SER A 183 -14.08 -19.89 1.84
CA SER A 183 -15.13 -20.78 2.36
C SER A 183 -15.27 -22.06 1.55
N THR A 184 -15.22 -21.97 0.21
CA THR A 184 -15.30 -23.13 -0.69
C THR A 184 -14.07 -24.04 -0.54
N VAL A 185 -12.87 -23.46 -0.49
CA VAL A 185 -11.64 -24.23 -0.25
C VAL A 185 -11.68 -24.90 1.14
N ALA A 186 -12.16 -24.20 2.17
CA ALA A 186 -12.33 -24.79 3.49
C ALA A 186 -13.33 -25.96 3.49
N ALA A 187 -14.50 -25.80 2.85
CA ALA A 187 -15.49 -26.87 2.72
C ALA A 187 -14.92 -28.08 1.93
N LEU A 188 -14.19 -27.82 0.84
CA LEU A 188 -13.49 -28.83 0.05
C LEU A 188 -12.49 -29.62 0.91
N LEU A 189 -11.68 -28.93 1.72
CA LEU A 189 -10.73 -29.56 2.62
C LEU A 189 -11.43 -30.42 3.68
N VAL A 190 -12.56 -29.97 4.24
CA VAL A 190 -13.35 -30.78 5.19
C VAL A 190 -13.86 -32.06 4.53
N ILE A 191 -14.39 -31.95 3.32
CA ILE A 191 -14.86 -33.09 2.55
C ILE A 191 -13.72 -34.09 2.30
N LEU A 192 -12.57 -33.62 1.82
CA LEU A 192 -11.42 -34.48 1.53
C LEU A 192 -10.81 -35.12 2.78
N LEU A 193 -10.71 -34.38 3.89
CA LEU A 193 -10.02 -34.87 5.10
C LEU A 193 -10.91 -35.68 6.05
N PHE A 194 -12.23 -35.45 6.04
CA PHE A 194 -13.14 -36.11 6.99
C PHE A 194 -14.22 -36.94 6.32
N VAL A 195 -14.76 -36.50 5.18
CA VAL A 195 -15.90 -37.18 4.53
C VAL A 195 -15.41 -38.31 3.62
N VAL A 196 -14.44 -38.05 2.73
CA VAL A 196 -13.92 -39.10 1.83
C VAL A 196 -13.32 -40.31 2.58
N PRO A 197 -12.57 -40.13 3.69
CA PRO A 197 -11.96 -41.25 4.39
C PRO A 197 -12.98 -42.17 5.06
N THR A 198 -14.09 -41.62 5.57
CA THR A 198 -15.16 -42.44 6.17
C THR A 198 -15.89 -43.27 5.12
N LEU A 199 -15.82 -42.89 3.85
CA LEU A 199 -16.43 -43.61 2.73
C LEU A 199 -15.48 -44.63 2.09
N THR A 200 -14.17 -44.51 2.30
CA THR A 200 -13.15 -45.43 1.76
C THR A 200 -13.40 -46.90 2.15
N PRO A 201 -13.67 -47.27 3.42
CA PRO A 201 -13.89 -48.67 3.78
C PRO A 201 -15.14 -49.27 3.14
N LEU A 202 -16.17 -48.48 2.81
CA LEU A 202 -17.38 -48.96 2.13
C LEU A 202 -17.09 -49.42 0.70
N VAL A 203 -16.14 -48.75 0.05
CA VAL A 203 -15.65 -49.10 -1.29
C VAL A 203 -14.77 -50.34 -1.22
N GLU A 204 -13.88 -50.43 -0.23
CA GLU A 204 -12.98 -51.59 -0.07
C GLU A 204 -13.74 -52.90 0.23
N THR A 205 -14.90 -52.82 0.89
CA THR A 205 -15.77 -53.98 1.10
C THR A 205 -16.52 -54.42 -0.16
N SER A 206 -16.59 -53.56 -1.17
CA SER A 206 -17.15 -53.87 -2.47
C SER A 206 -16.01 -54.47 -3.31
N ASN A 207 -16.06 -55.75 -3.67
CA ASN A 207 -15.00 -56.44 -4.43
C ASN A 207 -14.84 -55.97 -5.90
N GLY A 208 -15.19 -54.71 -6.21
CA GLY A 208 -15.11 -54.07 -7.52
C GLY A 208 -14.23 -52.81 -7.47
N PRO A 209 -13.66 -52.38 -8.62
CA PRO A 209 -12.88 -51.15 -8.66
C PRO A 209 -13.78 -49.93 -8.36
N PRO A 210 -13.32 -48.96 -7.55
CA PRO A 210 -14.10 -47.75 -7.30
C PRO A 210 -14.50 -47.06 -8.60
N PRO A 211 -15.70 -46.43 -8.65
CA PRO A 211 -16.03 -45.51 -9.72
C PRO A 211 -14.89 -44.50 -9.93
N LEU A 212 -14.51 -44.22 -11.18
CA LEU A 212 -13.37 -43.38 -11.58
C LEU A 212 -13.24 -42.08 -10.76
N VAL A 213 -14.37 -41.44 -10.51
CA VAL A 213 -14.48 -40.18 -9.76
C VAL A 213 -14.19 -40.37 -8.28
N LEU A 214 -14.75 -41.42 -7.66
CA LEU A 214 -14.55 -41.72 -6.24
C LEU A 214 -13.10 -42.17 -5.99
N GLY A 215 -12.52 -42.95 -6.92
CA GLY A 215 -11.10 -43.31 -6.89
C GLY A 215 -10.16 -42.10 -6.94
N LEU A 216 -10.45 -41.10 -7.79
CA LEU A 216 -9.71 -39.83 -7.84
C LEU A 216 -9.79 -39.06 -6.52
N LEU A 217 -10.97 -39.01 -5.88
CA LEU A 217 -11.17 -38.33 -4.60
C LEU A 217 -10.46 -39.05 -3.44
N ILE A 218 -10.49 -40.39 -3.40
CA ILE A 218 -9.75 -41.20 -2.42
C ILE A 218 -8.24 -41.02 -2.62
N GLY A 219 -7.77 -41.01 -3.88
CA GLY A 219 -6.36 -40.72 -4.22
C GLY A 219 -5.92 -39.32 -3.78
N ALA A 220 -6.75 -38.29 -4.03
CA ALA A 220 -6.48 -36.93 -3.58
C ALA A 220 -6.51 -36.80 -2.05
N SER A 221 -7.47 -37.45 -1.39
CA SER A 221 -7.61 -37.47 0.08
C SER A 221 -6.43 -38.16 0.75
N SER A 222 -6.04 -39.35 0.28
CA SER A 222 -4.88 -40.08 0.82
C SER A 222 -3.59 -39.30 0.61
N ALA A 223 -3.35 -38.76 -0.59
CA ALA A 223 -2.21 -37.88 -0.86
C ALA A 223 -2.21 -36.65 0.07
N LEU A 224 -3.38 -36.06 0.31
CA LEU A 224 -3.53 -34.90 1.20
C LEU A 224 -3.41 -35.26 2.68
N GLN A 225 -3.74 -36.47 3.13
CA GLN A 225 -3.54 -36.90 4.52
C GLN A 225 -2.06 -37.23 4.79
N THR A 226 -1.42 -37.96 3.88
CA THR A 226 -0.01 -38.37 4.03
C THR A 226 0.93 -37.20 3.81
N SER A 227 0.67 -36.37 2.78
CA SER A 227 1.49 -35.19 2.46
C SER A 227 0.98 -33.91 3.12
N GLY A 228 -0.22 -33.90 3.71
CA GLY A 228 -0.87 -32.71 4.27
C GLY A 228 -0.05 -31.96 5.30
N PRO A 229 0.54 -32.63 6.31
CA PRO A 229 1.43 -31.98 7.27
C PRO A 229 2.65 -31.33 6.59
N TYR A 230 3.24 -32.00 5.60
CA TYR A 230 4.37 -31.50 4.83
C TYR A 230 3.98 -30.34 3.90
N LEU A 231 2.79 -30.40 3.28
CA LEU A 231 2.22 -29.32 2.46
C LEU A 231 1.83 -28.12 3.32
N ALA A 232 1.26 -28.33 4.50
CA ALA A 232 0.94 -27.27 5.45
C ALA A 232 2.22 -26.61 6.00
N ALA A 233 3.23 -27.41 6.35
CA ALA A 233 4.54 -26.90 6.74
C ALA A 233 5.22 -26.14 5.58
N GLY A 234 5.17 -26.68 4.36
CA GLY A 234 5.68 -26.03 3.15
C GLY A 234 4.96 -24.72 2.84
N ALA A 235 3.63 -24.69 2.95
CA ALA A 235 2.82 -23.49 2.77
C ALA A 235 3.11 -22.46 3.86
N ALA A 236 3.31 -22.87 5.12
CA ALA A 236 3.70 -21.98 6.20
C ALA A 236 5.09 -21.38 5.97
N VAL A 237 6.08 -22.19 5.59
CA VAL A 237 7.43 -21.72 5.25
C VAL A 237 7.39 -20.79 4.04
N ALA A 238 6.63 -21.13 3.00
CA ALA A 238 6.43 -20.27 1.83
C ALA A 238 5.74 -18.96 2.21
N ALA A 239 4.72 -18.98 3.06
CA ALA A 239 4.03 -17.78 3.54
C ALA A 239 4.97 -16.88 4.36
N ILE A 240 5.80 -17.46 5.23
CA ILE A 240 6.82 -16.72 6.00
C ILE A 240 7.88 -16.16 5.05
N ALA A 241 8.38 -16.95 4.11
CA ALA A 241 9.35 -16.50 3.12
C ALA A 241 8.79 -15.35 2.26
N LEU A 242 7.58 -15.49 1.75
CA LEU A 242 6.87 -14.44 1.00
C LEU A 242 6.65 -13.18 1.85
N PHE A 243 6.28 -13.34 3.13
CA PHE A 243 6.13 -12.21 4.05
C PHE A 243 7.45 -11.47 4.27
N VAL A 244 8.54 -12.21 4.51
CA VAL A 244 9.89 -11.65 4.72
C VAL A 244 10.40 -10.98 3.44
N MET A 245 10.31 -11.64 2.29
CA MET A 245 10.72 -11.11 0.99
C MET A 245 9.87 -9.90 0.57
N GLY A 246 8.57 -9.92 0.88
CA GLY A 246 7.67 -8.78 0.67
C GLY A 246 8.05 -7.58 1.53
N ARG A 247 8.42 -7.81 2.80
CA ARG A 247 8.90 -6.76 3.69
C ARG A 247 10.28 -6.21 3.28
N ALA A 248 11.11 -7.06 2.69
CA ALA A 248 12.42 -6.70 2.12
C ALA A 248 12.29 -5.98 0.76
N GLY A 249 11.10 -5.88 0.18
CA GLY A 249 10.86 -5.25 -1.13
C GLY A 249 11.27 -6.09 -2.34
N LEU A 250 11.82 -7.30 -2.11
CA LEU A 250 12.33 -8.19 -3.17
C LEU A 250 11.22 -8.72 -4.09
N LEU A 251 9.98 -8.79 -3.60
CA LEU A 251 8.83 -9.23 -4.40
C LEU A 251 8.14 -8.08 -5.14
N ALA A 252 8.46 -6.82 -4.86
CA ALA A 252 7.72 -5.68 -5.41
C ALA A 252 7.81 -5.62 -6.95
N GLU A 253 9.02 -5.78 -7.50
CA GLU A 253 9.25 -5.76 -8.95
C GLU A 253 8.70 -6.98 -9.70
N PRO A 254 8.97 -8.24 -9.29
CA PRO A 254 8.45 -9.40 -10.02
C PRO A 254 6.92 -9.50 -9.96
N VAL A 255 6.31 -9.17 -8.82
CA VAL A 255 4.85 -9.14 -8.70
C VAL A 255 4.25 -8.03 -9.55
N ASP A 256 4.84 -6.83 -9.52
CA ASP A 256 4.39 -5.73 -10.39
C ASP A 256 4.49 -6.10 -11.87
N ARG A 257 5.61 -6.70 -12.30
CA ARG A 257 5.78 -7.17 -13.68
C ARG A 257 4.75 -8.22 -14.04
N PHE A 258 4.49 -9.21 -13.18
CA PHE A 258 3.47 -10.22 -13.42
C PHE A 258 2.06 -9.62 -13.52
N LEU A 259 1.72 -8.65 -12.65
CA LEU A 259 0.42 -7.98 -12.67
C LEU A 259 0.21 -7.10 -13.91
N VAL A 260 1.26 -6.39 -14.35
CA VAL A 260 1.19 -5.49 -15.51
C VAL A 260 1.33 -6.25 -16.82
N GLU A 261 2.20 -7.25 -16.91
CA GLU A 261 2.52 -7.96 -18.16
C GLU A 261 1.75 -9.28 -18.33
N GLY A 262 1.36 -9.92 -17.24
CA GLY A 262 0.69 -11.22 -17.24
C GLY A 262 -0.81 -11.15 -17.56
N PRO A 263 -1.57 -12.19 -17.17
CA PRO A 263 -2.97 -12.36 -17.57
C PRO A 263 -3.92 -11.32 -16.94
N THR A 264 -3.53 -10.73 -15.81
CA THR A 264 -4.26 -9.64 -15.15
C THR A 264 -3.96 -8.26 -15.74
N GLY A 265 -3.00 -8.16 -16.67
CA GLY A 265 -2.59 -6.92 -17.31
C GLY A 265 -3.74 -6.11 -17.92
N PRO A 266 -4.72 -6.70 -18.62
CA PRO A 266 -5.87 -5.96 -19.15
C PRO A 266 -6.76 -5.29 -18.09
N LEU A 267 -6.68 -5.71 -16.83
CA LEU A 267 -7.39 -5.08 -15.69
C LEU A 267 -6.50 -4.06 -14.96
N VAL A 268 -5.20 -4.36 -14.83
CA VAL A 268 -4.26 -3.52 -14.07
C VAL A 268 -3.74 -2.33 -14.87
N ARG A 269 -3.44 -2.50 -16.16
CA ARG A 269 -2.88 -1.44 -17.02
C ARG A 269 -3.77 -0.19 -17.07
N PRO A 270 -5.10 -0.29 -17.27
CA PRO A 270 -5.95 0.91 -17.32
C PRO A 270 -6.00 1.62 -15.96
N LEU A 271 -5.89 0.91 -14.83
CA LEU A 271 -5.81 1.53 -13.49
C LEU A 271 -4.50 2.31 -13.32
N VAL A 272 -3.36 1.70 -13.69
CA VAL A 272 -2.04 2.33 -13.51
C VAL A 272 -1.84 3.51 -14.47
N PHE A 273 -2.05 3.28 -15.77
CA PHE A 273 -1.88 4.31 -16.79
C PHE A 273 -3.01 5.35 -16.78
N GLY A 274 -4.24 4.95 -16.42
CA GLY A 274 -5.34 5.88 -16.19
C GLY A 274 -5.04 6.83 -15.04
N ARG A 275 -4.50 6.32 -13.92
CA ARG A 275 -4.07 7.17 -12.79
C ARG A 275 -2.95 8.13 -13.18
N PHE A 276 -1.98 7.66 -13.96
CA PHE A 276 -0.96 8.53 -14.55
C PHE A 276 -1.59 9.65 -15.40
N ALA A 277 -2.55 9.32 -16.27
CA ALA A 277 -3.24 10.29 -17.13
C ALA A 277 -4.08 11.30 -16.32
N ILE A 278 -4.75 10.86 -15.25
CA ILE A 278 -5.48 11.75 -14.33
C ILE A 278 -4.52 12.70 -13.62
N GLY A 279 -3.40 12.19 -13.10
CA GLY A 279 -2.39 13.00 -12.42
C GLY A 279 -1.75 14.02 -13.35
N LEU A 280 -1.26 13.57 -14.51
CA LEU A 280 -0.67 14.44 -15.53
C LEU A 280 -1.68 15.47 -16.03
N GLY A 281 -2.87 15.03 -16.42
CA GLY A 281 -3.91 15.92 -16.93
C GLY A 281 -4.36 16.94 -15.89
N GLY A 282 -4.46 16.54 -14.61
CA GLY A 282 -4.77 17.45 -13.50
C GLY A 282 -3.69 18.52 -13.30
N MET A 283 -2.41 18.15 -13.34
CA MET A 283 -1.31 19.11 -13.23
C MET A 283 -1.29 20.09 -14.41
N LEU A 284 -1.49 19.59 -15.64
CA LEU A 284 -1.56 20.44 -16.84
C LEU A 284 -2.77 21.38 -16.79
N ALA A 285 -3.93 20.91 -16.34
CA ALA A 285 -5.11 21.73 -16.15
C ALA A 285 -4.95 22.77 -15.02
N ALA A 286 -4.04 22.52 -14.06
CA ALA A 286 -3.65 23.47 -13.04
C ALA A 286 -2.57 24.48 -13.51
N GLY A 287 -2.13 24.40 -14.77
CA GLY A 287 -1.14 25.31 -15.34
C GLY A 287 0.32 24.91 -15.06
N ALA A 288 0.57 23.70 -14.57
CA ALA A 288 1.94 23.23 -14.36
C ALA A 288 2.71 23.13 -15.69
N PRO A 289 3.99 23.54 -15.74
CA PRO A 289 4.81 23.38 -16.93
C PRO A 289 4.86 21.91 -17.38
N MET A 290 4.68 21.67 -18.69
CA MET A 290 4.56 20.32 -19.26
C MET A 290 5.74 19.41 -18.91
N SER A 291 6.96 19.95 -18.93
CA SER A 291 8.20 19.23 -18.62
C SER A 291 8.27 18.78 -17.16
N ASP A 292 7.76 19.59 -16.23
CA ASP A 292 7.73 19.30 -14.79
C ASP A 292 6.58 18.36 -14.45
N ALA A 293 5.40 18.61 -15.01
CA ALA A 293 4.23 17.76 -14.87
C ALA A 293 4.52 16.33 -15.34
N LEU A 294 5.18 16.15 -16.49
CA LEU A 294 5.61 14.82 -16.96
C LEU A 294 6.58 14.14 -16.00
N ARG A 295 7.64 14.85 -15.59
CA ARG A 295 8.66 14.29 -14.68
C ARG A 295 8.03 13.85 -13.35
N LEU A 296 7.14 14.66 -12.78
CA LEU A 296 6.48 14.38 -11.51
C LEU A 296 5.39 13.30 -11.66
N ALA A 297 4.65 13.27 -12.78
CA ALA A 297 3.68 12.23 -13.09
C ALA A 297 4.36 10.86 -13.15
N VAL A 298 5.48 10.74 -13.88
CA VAL A 298 6.25 9.48 -13.99
C VAL A 298 6.79 9.05 -12.62
N ARG A 299 7.34 9.97 -11.83
CA ARG A 299 7.82 9.66 -10.46
C ARG A 299 6.70 9.20 -9.52
N GLY A 300 5.49 9.74 -9.70
CA GLY A 300 4.29 9.38 -8.94
C GLY A 300 3.70 8.01 -9.30
N VAL A 301 4.10 7.40 -10.42
CA VAL A 301 3.64 6.05 -10.80
C VAL A 301 4.19 5.04 -9.80
N GLY A 302 3.31 4.35 -9.08
CA GLY A 302 3.69 3.36 -8.07
C GLY A 302 4.33 2.09 -8.66
N SER A 303 3.91 1.70 -9.86
CA SER A 303 4.40 0.51 -10.58
C SER A 303 5.79 0.76 -11.21
N PRO A 304 6.84 0.03 -10.80
CA PRO A 304 8.15 0.11 -11.44
C PRO A 304 8.12 -0.20 -12.94
N THR A 305 7.36 -1.23 -13.36
CA THR A 305 7.26 -1.64 -14.76
C THR A 305 6.59 -0.56 -15.61
N ALA A 306 5.52 0.06 -15.11
CA ALA A 306 4.88 1.17 -15.82
C ALA A 306 5.77 2.42 -15.83
N ARG A 307 6.52 2.69 -14.76
CA ARG A 307 7.46 3.81 -14.68
C ARG A 307 8.58 3.67 -15.70
N GLU A 308 9.13 2.47 -15.88
CA GLU A 308 10.14 2.17 -16.90
C GLU A 308 9.59 2.46 -18.30
N ARG A 309 8.37 1.99 -18.61
CA ARG A 309 7.72 2.24 -19.91
C ARG A 309 7.44 3.71 -20.19
N LEU A 310 7.26 4.51 -19.15
CA LEU A 310 7.00 5.96 -19.26
C LEU A 310 8.29 6.80 -19.21
N ALA A 311 9.45 6.20 -18.92
CA ALA A 311 10.69 6.95 -18.70
C ALA A 311 11.10 7.79 -19.93
N ASN A 312 10.88 7.26 -21.14
CA ASN A 312 11.20 7.94 -22.39
C ASN A 312 10.16 8.98 -22.82
N LEU A 313 9.04 9.12 -22.11
CA LEU A 313 7.97 10.03 -22.50
C LEU A 313 8.41 11.49 -22.41
N ALA A 314 9.02 11.88 -21.28
CA ALA A 314 9.52 13.24 -21.06
C ALA A 314 10.57 13.69 -22.09
N PRO A 315 11.64 12.93 -22.39
CA PRO A 315 12.60 13.33 -23.42
C PRO A 315 11.98 13.36 -24.82
N THR A 316 11.06 12.44 -25.15
CA THR A 316 10.39 12.40 -26.47
C THR A 316 9.54 13.66 -26.71
N VAL A 317 8.78 14.10 -25.70
CA VAL A 317 7.97 15.32 -25.83
C VAL A 317 8.84 16.57 -25.90
N ARG A 318 9.98 16.61 -25.20
CA ARG A 318 10.96 17.71 -25.31
C ARG A 318 11.57 17.84 -26.69
N GLN A 319 11.61 16.75 -27.47
CA GLN A 319 12.06 16.76 -28.87
C GLN A 319 10.98 17.27 -29.84
N GLY A 320 9.81 17.71 -29.34
CA GLY A 320 8.73 18.27 -30.16
C GLY A 320 7.72 17.24 -30.64
N VAL A 321 7.83 15.97 -30.23
CA VAL A 321 6.81 14.96 -30.52
C VAL A 321 5.56 15.26 -29.68
N ALA A 322 4.39 15.25 -30.32
CA ALA A 322 3.10 15.36 -29.65
C ALA A 322 2.97 14.33 -28.50
N LEU A 323 2.47 14.76 -27.34
CA LEU A 323 2.26 13.88 -26.19
C LEU A 323 1.34 12.73 -26.55
N SER A 324 0.26 13.00 -27.28
CA SER A 324 -0.68 11.95 -27.71
C SER A 324 0.03 10.82 -28.47
N ALA A 325 0.82 11.17 -29.48
CA ALA A 325 1.63 10.22 -30.25
C ALA A 325 2.71 9.53 -29.41
N ALA A 326 3.28 10.22 -28.42
CA ALA A 326 4.25 9.62 -27.51
C ALA A 326 3.59 8.60 -26.56
N LEU A 327 2.37 8.88 -26.08
CA LEU A 327 1.56 7.98 -25.25
C LEU A 327 1.10 6.73 -26.01
N GLU A 328 0.71 6.86 -27.29
CA GLU A 328 0.32 5.71 -28.11
C GLU A 328 1.46 4.69 -28.29
N ARG A 329 2.72 5.16 -28.29
CA ARG A 329 3.91 4.28 -28.38
C ARG A 329 4.22 3.57 -27.06
N VAL A 330 3.65 3.99 -25.94
CA VAL A 330 3.87 3.35 -24.64
C VAL A 330 3.10 2.03 -24.61
N ARG A 331 3.84 0.92 -24.51
CA ARG A 331 3.24 -0.43 -24.48
C ARG A 331 2.23 -0.57 -23.34
N GLY A 332 0.99 -0.89 -23.69
CA GLY A 332 -0.09 -1.11 -22.73
C GLY A 332 -0.78 0.16 -22.22
N PHE A 333 -0.42 1.34 -22.75
CA PHE A 333 -1.16 2.56 -22.49
C PHE A 333 -2.55 2.48 -23.15
N PRO A 334 -3.63 2.92 -22.47
CA PRO A 334 -4.97 2.83 -23.03
C PRO A 334 -5.17 3.75 -24.23
N THR A 335 -5.62 3.17 -25.33
CA THR A 335 -5.79 3.89 -26.60
C THR A 335 -6.86 4.99 -26.52
N ALA A 336 -7.93 4.81 -25.71
CA ALA A 336 -8.95 5.85 -25.60
C ALA A 336 -8.43 7.09 -24.88
N ALA A 337 -7.59 6.90 -23.84
CA ALA A 337 -6.93 8.01 -23.16
C ALA A 337 -5.96 8.77 -24.08
N ALA A 338 -5.19 8.06 -24.91
CA ALA A 338 -4.28 8.69 -25.86
C ALA A 338 -5.03 9.47 -26.96
N ARG A 339 -6.16 8.94 -27.46
CA ARG A 339 -7.03 9.63 -28.42
C ARG A 339 -7.64 10.90 -27.85
N LEU A 340 -8.09 10.87 -26.60
CA LEU A 340 -8.58 12.07 -25.92
C LEU A 340 -7.46 13.09 -25.70
N ALA A 341 -6.23 12.64 -25.45
CA ALA A 341 -5.07 13.52 -25.42
C ALA A 341 -4.86 14.21 -26.78
N ALA A 342 -4.99 13.50 -27.90
CA ALA A 342 -4.87 14.10 -29.24
C ALA A 342 -5.94 15.17 -29.50
N VAL A 343 -7.20 14.92 -29.12
CA VAL A 343 -8.27 15.92 -29.19
C VAL A 343 -7.96 17.12 -28.29
N GLY A 344 -7.43 16.87 -27.09
CA GLY A 344 -7.02 17.91 -26.15
C GLY A 344 -5.85 18.76 -26.64
N GLU A 345 -4.88 18.15 -27.34
CA GLU A 345 -3.77 18.89 -27.98
C GLU A 345 -4.28 19.79 -29.09
N ALA A 346 -5.16 19.29 -29.95
CA ALA A 346 -5.72 20.08 -31.06
C ALA A 346 -6.62 21.23 -30.59
N SER A 347 -7.28 21.09 -29.44
CA SER A 347 -8.23 22.08 -28.88
C SER A 347 -7.64 22.96 -27.77
N GLY A 348 -6.37 22.76 -27.39
CA GLY A 348 -5.74 23.46 -26.26
C GLY A 348 -6.23 23.01 -24.87
N ALA A 349 -7.07 21.97 -24.80
CA ALA A 349 -7.64 21.43 -23.56
C ALA A 349 -6.98 20.12 -23.10
N LEU A 350 -5.69 19.93 -23.38
CA LEU A 350 -4.93 18.69 -23.13
C LEU A 350 -5.11 18.16 -21.72
N GLY A 351 -4.93 19.00 -20.70
CA GLY A 351 -5.03 18.57 -19.30
C GLY A 351 -6.40 17.98 -18.94
N GLN A 352 -7.47 18.67 -19.37
CA GLN A 352 -8.85 18.24 -19.08
C GLN A 352 -9.20 16.94 -19.82
N MET A 353 -8.85 16.85 -21.10
CA MET A 353 -9.16 15.68 -21.93
C MET A 353 -8.36 14.45 -21.52
N LEU A 354 -7.08 14.61 -21.19
CA LEU A 354 -6.24 13.52 -20.70
C LEU A 354 -6.74 12.99 -19.35
N ALA A 355 -7.11 13.88 -18.42
CA ALA A 355 -7.67 13.48 -17.14
C ALA A 355 -9.03 12.78 -17.30
N ARG A 356 -9.86 13.24 -18.24
CA ARG A 356 -11.12 12.56 -18.60
C ARG A 356 -10.87 11.17 -19.17
N GLY A 357 -9.90 11.03 -20.08
CA GLY A 357 -9.54 9.74 -20.65
C GLY A 357 -9.04 8.75 -19.60
N GLY A 358 -8.21 9.21 -18.68
CA GLY A 358 -7.76 8.38 -17.55
C GLY A 358 -8.92 7.90 -16.65
N ARG A 359 -9.89 8.76 -16.36
CA ARG A 359 -11.09 8.38 -15.57
C ARG A 359 -11.95 7.33 -16.28
N LEU A 360 -12.21 7.50 -17.58
CA LEU A 360 -13.00 6.54 -18.35
C LEU A 360 -12.36 5.14 -18.35
N GLU A 361 -11.05 5.07 -18.43
CA GLU A 361 -10.28 3.82 -18.39
C GLU A 361 -10.27 3.19 -17.00
N GLU A 362 -10.12 3.99 -15.94
CA GLU A 362 -10.23 3.54 -14.56
C GLU A 362 -11.62 2.96 -14.26
N GLU A 363 -12.69 3.67 -14.65
CA GLU A 363 -14.06 3.21 -14.51
C GLU A 363 -14.34 1.95 -15.34
N ALA A 364 -13.81 1.87 -16.57
CA ALA A 364 -13.96 0.69 -17.42
C ALA A 364 -13.27 -0.54 -16.82
N ALA A 365 -12.08 -0.37 -16.25
CA ALA A 365 -11.40 -1.44 -15.51
C ALA A 365 -12.18 -1.85 -14.27
N MET A 366 -12.69 -0.90 -13.49
CA MET A 366 -13.48 -1.19 -12.30
C MET A 366 -14.74 -2.00 -12.64
N ARG A 367 -15.48 -1.61 -13.69
CA ARG A 367 -16.63 -2.37 -14.18
C ARG A 367 -16.29 -3.81 -14.56
N ARG A 368 -15.12 -4.04 -15.17
CA ARG A 368 -14.65 -5.39 -15.51
C ARG A 368 -14.36 -6.20 -14.24
N ILE A 369 -13.66 -5.60 -13.27
CA ILE A 369 -13.35 -6.26 -11.99
C ILE A 369 -14.64 -6.64 -11.25
N GLU A 370 -15.63 -5.76 -11.21
CA GLU A 370 -16.94 -6.07 -10.65
C GLU A 370 -17.64 -7.22 -11.38
N ALA A 371 -17.62 -7.22 -12.72
CA ALA A 371 -18.23 -8.29 -13.51
C ALA A 371 -17.58 -9.65 -13.22
N PHE A 372 -16.25 -9.71 -13.17
CA PHE A 372 -15.51 -10.91 -12.77
C PHE A 372 -15.87 -11.35 -11.35
N GLY A 373 -15.94 -10.41 -10.41
CA GLY A 373 -16.33 -10.68 -9.02
C GLY A 373 -17.75 -11.26 -8.90
N ARG A 374 -18.70 -10.76 -9.68
CA ARG A 374 -20.09 -11.27 -9.70
C ARG A 374 -20.19 -12.69 -10.26
N MET A 375 -19.37 -13.05 -11.24
CA MET A 375 -19.33 -14.40 -11.82
C MET A 375 -18.68 -15.43 -10.90
N ALA A 376 -17.79 -15.00 -10.01
CA ALA A 376 -17.09 -15.91 -9.10
C ALA A 376 -18.04 -16.73 -8.22
N GLY A 377 -19.11 -16.10 -7.68
CA GLY A 377 -20.09 -16.77 -6.83
C GLY A 377 -20.78 -17.96 -7.50
N PRO A 378 -21.51 -17.75 -8.61
CA PRO A 378 -22.18 -18.82 -9.35
C PRO A 378 -21.23 -19.94 -9.79
N VAL A 379 -20.04 -19.61 -10.29
CA VAL A 379 -19.04 -20.61 -10.69
C VAL A 379 -18.62 -21.48 -9.50
N LEU A 380 -18.37 -20.87 -8.34
CA LEU A 380 -17.99 -21.62 -7.13
C LEU A 380 -19.13 -22.49 -6.60
N ILE A 381 -20.39 -22.01 -6.67
CA ILE A 381 -21.56 -22.81 -6.27
C ILE A 381 -21.74 -24.02 -7.19
N VAL A 382 -21.63 -23.83 -8.51
CA VAL A 382 -21.70 -24.93 -9.48
C VAL A 382 -20.57 -25.93 -9.26
N LEU A 383 -19.35 -25.45 -8.99
CA LEU A 383 -18.20 -26.31 -8.72
C LEU A 383 -18.39 -27.13 -7.44
N LEU A 384 -18.84 -26.50 -6.35
CA LEU A 384 -19.11 -27.19 -5.08
C LEU A 384 -20.28 -28.17 -5.20
N GLY A 385 -21.38 -27.75 -5.80
CA GLY A 385 -22.55 -28.60 -6.03
C GLY A 385 -22.22 -29.77 -6.96
N GLY A 386 -21.44 -29.53 -8.01
CA GLY A 386 -20.92 -30.57 -8.88
C GLY A 386 -20.08 -31.58 -8.12
N MET A 387 -19.20 -31.12 -7.23
CA MET A 387 -18.39 -32.02 -6.41
C MET A 387 -19.22 -32.85 -5.44
N VAL A 388 -20.19 -32.24 -4.74
CA VAL A 388 -21.11 -32.97 -3.85
C VAL A 388 -21.96 -33.96 -4.63
N GLY A 389 -22.44 -33.58 -5.82
CA GLY A 389 -23.18 -34.48 -6.71
C GLY A 389 -22.34 -35.67 -7.16
N LEU A 390 -21.07 -35.44 -7.52
CA LEU A 390 -20.10 -36.48 -7.86
C LEU A 390 -19.85 -37.44 -6.69
N LEU A 391 -19.76 -36.92 -5.46
CA LEU A 391 -19.65 -37.74 -4.25
C LEU A 391 -20.90 -38.60 -4.04
N MET A 392 -22.10 -38.02 -4.17
CA MET A 392 -23.35 -38.76 -4.02
C MET A 392 -23.54 -39.82 -5.10
N ALA A 393 -23.15 -39.54 -6.34
CA ALA A 393 -23.18 -40.52 -7.42
C ALA A 393 -22.22 -41.70 -7.15
N GLY A 394 -21.03 -41.42 -6.64
CA GLY A 394 -20.08 -42.46 -6.21
C GLY A 394 -20.63 -43.32 -5.07
N LEU A 395 -21.35 -42.71 -4.13
CA LEU A 395 -22.01 -43.43 -3.04
C LEU A 395 -23.15 -44.32 -3.52
N LEU A 396 -24.05 -43.77 -4.34
CA LEU A 396 -25.21 -44.51 -4.84
C LEU A 396 -24.78 -45.70 -5.70
N SER A 397 -23.80 -45.51 -6.59
CA SER A 397 -23.23 -46.61 -7.39
C SER A 397 -22.61 -47.70 -6.53
N GLY A 398 -21.82 -47.34 -5.51
CA GLY A 398 -21.26 -48.30 -4.56
C GLY A 398 -22.33 -49.09 -3.81
N VAL A 399 -23.39 -48.42 -3.35
CA VAL A 399 -24.51 -49.11 -2.66
C VAL A 399 -25.27 -50.05 -3.61
N THR A 400 -25.51 -49.66 -4.87
CA THR A 400 -26.20 -50.52 -5.83
C THR A 400 -25.39 -51.77 -6.19
N GLU A 401 -24.06 -51.64 -6.35
CA GLU A 401 -23.19 -52.81 -6.62
C GLU A 401 -23.14 -53.77 -5.42
N LEU A 402 -23.10 -53.23 -4.19
CA LEU A 402 -23.21 -54.04 -2.97
C LEU A 402 -24.56 -54.76 -2.87
N GLY A 403 -25.65 -54.10 -3.27
CA GLY A 403 -26.99 -54.69 -3.30
C GLY A 403 -27.12 -55.82 -4.32
N GLU A 404 -26.55 -55.67 -5.52
CA GLU A 404 -26.52 -56.73 -6.54
C GLU A 404 -25.59 -57.89 -6.15
N ALA A 405 -24.47 -57.61 -5.50
CA ALA A 405 -23.56 -58.62 -4.98
C ALA A 405 -24.16 -59.43 -3.80
N ALA A 406 -25.07 -58.84 -3.02
CA ALA A 406 -25.79 -59.52 -1.94
C ALA A 406 -27.00 -60.34 -2.42
N LEU A 407 -27.47 -60.11 -3.65
CA LEU A 407 -28.56 -60.85 -4.29
C LEU A 407 -28.08 -62.03 -5.16
N ARG A 408 -26.76 -62.21 -5.32
CA ARG A 408 -26.12 -63.41 -5.87
C ARG A 408 -25.56 -64.26 -4.75
#